data_AF-W5NBN0-F1
#
_entry.id   AF-W5NBN0-F1
#
_cell.length_a   1.000
_cell.length_b   1.000
_cell.length_c   1.000
_cell.angle_alpha   90.00
_cell.angle_beta   90.00
_cell.angle_gamma   90.00
#
_symmetry.space_group_name_H-M   'P 1'
#
loop_
_entity.id
_entity.type
_entity.pdbx_description
1 polymer ?
#
loop_
_entity_poly.entity_id
_entity_poly.type
_entity_poly.pdbx_seq_one_letter_code
_entity_poly.pdbx_strand_id
1 'polypeptide(L)'
;SLSAALLPLQVLQAVGVFELQIEQLQNTNGLLLGGGCCDGGGGGGAGGRCPQADQCDTFLRACLKEYQVRVSPTGPCTFGAGSTGVLGGNSFSLRHRTPGEQVGRIGIPFKYAWPKSFSLVLEVLDHDNDTVGAVLLSQTELLENVVAQCCLCPGLTWASGSYSDLPDMWVLGRQGCLSQYCSSNLRCVGNRGCQGRGEVTGHSEAQQAGCSVCSEFSSCFCLIPAVCRQGCHLAHGYCSTPGECKCHYGWEGPLCDRCVTFPGCVHGSCTEPWMCVCDTNWGGLLCDKAVEHACLSNPCANGGTCVEEAEGFYCVCPEGWTGPSCTTGVNECQPNPCSQGGTCRQLQHGFECLCPPQWTGRTCQLDTNECDRGVCVHAVACHNLIGGYFCDCQPGWTGQDCDITNHTCQGKCQNGAVCEESLTGYRCQCPPGFTGSYCQTRASHCDSAPCLNGGHCAEEEETPQCHCPLGYSGKHCEEVLDLCNPNPCQQGAPCQSTEGGYLCACPQGYEGKECLSLKDTC
;
A
#
# COMPACT_ATOMS: atom_id res chain seq x y z
N SER A 1 -40.53 11.47 43.09
CA SER A 1 -41.66 10.77 42.45
C SER A 1 -41.13 9.95 41.29
N LEU A 2 -41.22 8.62 41.42
CA LEU A 2 -41.27 7.58 40.35
C LEU A 2 -40.16 7.58 39.28
N SER A 3 -39.47 6.49 38.95
CA SER A 3 -39.52 5.09 39.36
C SER A 3 -38.24 4.43 38.84
N ALA A 4 -37.44 3.85 39.73
CA ALA A 4 -36.46 2.84 39.32
C ALA A 4 -37.25 1.59 38.94
N ALA A 5 -37.28 1.27 37.65
CA ALA A 5 -37.84 0.00 37.17
C ALA A 5 -36.89 -1.13 37.61
N LEU A 6 -37.23 -1.76 38.73
CA LEU A 6 -36.77 -3.09 39.10
C LEU A 6 -37.28 -4.08 38.04
N LEU A 7 -36.41 -4.45 37.10
CA LEU A 7 -36.59 -5.67 36.32
C LEU A 7 -36.47 -6.86 37.29
N PRO A 8 -37.37 -7.85 37.23
CA PRO A 8 -37.30 -9.02 38.11
C PRO A 8 -36.05 -9.82 37.78
N LEU A 9 -35.32 -10.26 38.82
CA LEU A 9 -34.34 -11.34 38.70
C LEU A 9 -35.01 -12.51 37.98
N GLN A 10 -34.62 -12.75 36.73
CA GLN A 10 -34.96 -13.99 36.05
C GLN A 10 -34.28 -15.12 36.82
N VAL A 11 -35.11 -15.95 37.45
CA VAL A 11 -34.74 -17.23 38.04
C VAL A 11 -33.83 -17.97 37.05
N LEU A 12 -32.57 -18.22 37.42
CA LEU A 12 -31.68 -19.07 36.62
C LEU A 12 -32.34 -20.44 36.42
N GLN A 13 -32.90 -20.68 35.24
CA GLN A 13 -33.50 -21.95 34.85
C GLN A 13 -32.40 -23.01 34.64
N ALA A 14 -32.71 -24.26 34.95
CA ALA A 14 -31.76 -25.38 34.78
C ALA A 14 -31.46 -25.62 33.28
N VAL A 15 -30.25 -26.09 32.98
CA VAL A 15 -29.77 -26.39 31.60
C VAL A 15 -30.15 -27.82 31.18
N GLY A 16 -30.21 -28.74 32.15
CA GLY A 16 -30.65 -30.12 31.95
C GLY A 16 -31.15 -30.76 33.24
N VAL A 17 -31.71 -31.97 33.11
CA VAL A 17 -32.22 -32.76 34.24
C VAL A 17 -31.70 -34.18 34.12
N PHE A 18 -31.09 -34.69 35.20
CA PHE A 18 -30.86 -36.11 35.38
C PHE A 18 -32.14 -36.73 35.95
N GLU A 19 -32.71 -37.70 35.24
CA GLU A 19 -33.90 -38.41 35.68
C GLU A 19 -33.54 -39.85 36.07
N LEU A 20 -34.00 -40.24 37.25
CA LEU A 20 -33.91 -41.59 37.77
C LEU A 20 -35.32 -42.13 37.99
N GLN A 21 -35.58 -43.36 37.55
CA GLN A 21 -36.86 -44.03 37.74
C GLN A 21 -36.63 -45.34 38.49
N ILE A 22 -37.23 -45.45 39.67
CA ILE A 22 -37.23 -46.69 40.45
C ILE A 22 -38.29 -47.62 39.85
N GLU A 23 -37.90 -48.85 39.53
CA GLU A 23 -38.81 -49.85 38.95
C GLU A 23 -39.21 -50.93 39.94
N GLN A 24 -38.31 -51.36 40.82
CA GLN A 24 -38.55 -52.46 41.74
C GLN A 24 -37.57 -52.41 42.90
N LEU A 25 -38.02 -52.81 44.08
CA LEU A 25 -37.20 -53.03 45.27
C LEU A 25 -37.72 -54.24 46.06
N GLN A 26 -36.80 -55.04 46.60
CA GLN A 26 -37.14 -56.26 47.32
C GLN A 26 -36.34 -56.39 48.62
N ASN A 27 -36.97 -56.09 49.75
CA ASN A 27 -36.50 -56.39 51.12
C ASN A 27 -37.42 -57.45 51.74
N THR A 28 -37.21 -58.73 51.39
CA THR A 28 -38.12 -59.82 51.83
C THR A 28 -38.17 -60.05 53.34
N ASN A 29 -37.19 -59.53 54.10
CA ASN A 29 -37.06 -59.76 55.53
C ASN A 29 -37.49 -58.55 56.38
N GLY A 30 -37.72 -57.37 55.77
CA GLY A 30 -38.12 -56.15 56.46
C GLY A 30 -37.06 -55.59 57.40
N LEU A 31 -35.79 -55.80 57.08
CA LEU A 31 -34.66 -55.43 57.94
C LEU A 31 -34.04 -54.09 57.52
N LEU A 32 -33.53 -53.36 58.52
CA LEU A 32 -32.67 -52.18 58.39
C LEU A 32 -31.21 -52.59 58.25
N LEU A 33 -30.31 -51.67 57.84
CA LEU A 33 -28.87 -51.94 57.69
C LEU A 33 -28.22 -52.44 59.00
N GLY A 34 -28.76 -52.00 60.14
CA GLY A 34 -28.33 -52.42 61.47
C GLY A 34 -28.86 -53.79 61.93
N GLY A 35 -29.65 -54.48 61.11
CA GLY A 35 -30.28 -55.77 61.44
C GLY A 35 -31.53 -55.68 62.32
N GLY A 36 -32.01 -54.47 62.62
CA GLY A 36 -33.31 -54.23 63.26
C GLY A 36 -34.47 -54.37 62.28
N CYS A 37 -35.70 -54.46 62.82
CA CYS A 37 -36.92 -54.42 62.03
C CYS A 37 -37.38 -52.97 61.84
N CYS A 38 -37.96 -52.66 60.68
CA CYS A 38 -38.63 -51.39 60.43
C CYS A 38 -39.75 -51.15 61.46
N ASP A 39 -40.03 -49.88 61.77
CA ASP A 39 -41.07 -49.43 62.71
C ASP A 39 -41.00 -49.98 64.16
N GLY A 40 -39.80 -50.31 64.66
CA GLY A 40 -39.56 -50.43 66.11
C GLY A 40 -40.08 -51.71 66.79
N GLY A 41 -40.40 -52.77 66.05
CA GLY A 41 -40.70 -54.09 66.60
C GLY A 41 -39.46 -54.74 67.24
N GLY A 42 -39.33 -54.66 68.56
CA GLY A 42 -38.19 -55.20 69.31
C GLY A 42 -37.93 -56.69 69.03
N GLY A 43 -36.74 -56.98 68.47
CA GLY A 43 -36.15 -58.31 68.42
C GLY A 43 -36.62 -59.17 67.25
N GLY A 44 -35.73 -59.34 66.25
CA GLY A 44 -35.98 -60.20 65.10
C GLY A 44 -36.52 -61.58 65.48
N GLY A 45 -37.64 -61.96 64.88
CA GLY A 45 -38.25 -63.27 65.08
C GLY A 45 -37.28 -64.39 64.72
N ALA A 46 -37.47 -65.56 65.35
CA ALA A 46 -36.65 -66.75 65.15
C ALA A 46 -36.47 -67.06 63.65
N GLY A 47 -35.28 -66.77 63.11
CA GLY A 47 -34.96 -66.95 61.69
C GLY A 47 -34.57 -65.68 60.92
N GLY A 48 -34.48 -64.51 61.55
CA GLY A 48 -34.00 -63.28 60.88
C GLY A 48 -35.03 -62.65 59.94
N ARG A 49 -36.32 -62.92 60.15
CA ARG A 49 -37.44 -62.26 59.47
C ARG A 49 -38.26 -61.44 60.45
N CYS A 50 -38.61 -60.22 60.06
CA CYS A 50 -39.50 -59.37 60.83
C CYS A 50 -40.95 -59.84 60.74
N PRO A 51 -41.77 -59.65 61.80
CA PRO A 51 -43.20 -59.96 61.77
C PRO A 51 -43.89 -59.20 60.62
N GLN A 52 -44.82 -59.82 59.91
CA GLN A 52 -45.52 -59.19 58.76
C GLN A 52 -46.39 -57.97 59.14
N ALA A 53 -46.58 -57.71 60.44
CA ALA A 53 -47.33 -56.56 60.93
C ALA A 53 -46.55 -55.24 60.77
N ASP A 54 -45.22 -55.30 60.71
CA ASP A 54 -44.33 -54.13 60.66
C ASP A 54 -43.70 -54.07 59.27
N GLN A 55 -44.27 -53.26 58.38
CA GLN A 55 -43.81 -53.08 57.01
C GLN A 55 -43.11 -51.73 56.87
N CYS A 56 -41.89 -51.72 56.34
CA CYS A 56 -41.13 -50.49 56.14
C CYS A 56 -41.86 -49.51 55.21
N ASP A 57 -41.95 -48.24 55.59
CA ASP A 57 -42.40 -47.15 54.74
C ASP A 57 -41.23 -46.69 53.86
N THR A 58 -40.96 -47.47 52.80
CA THR A 58 -39.74 -47.35 52.02
C THR A 58 -39.79 -46.18 51.05
N PHE A 59 -38.83 -45.26 51.17
CA PHE A 59 -38.54 -44.20 50.20
C PHE A 59 -37.06 -44.17 49.84
N LEU A 60 -36.71 -43.51 48.74
CA LEU A 60 -35.32 -43.46 48.27
C LEU A 60 -34.81 -42.02 48.18
N ARG A 61 -33.54 -41.83 48.55
CA ARG A 61 -32.79 -40.60 48.31
C ARG A 61 -31.64 -40.87 47.34
N ALA A 62 -31.64 -40.15 46.22
CA ALA A 62 -30.55 -40.16 45.27
C ALA A 62 -29.62 -38.99 45.50
N CYS A 63 -28.33 -39.28 45.58
CA CYS A 63 -27.26 -38.31 45.72
C CYS A 63 -26.29 -38.48 44.55
N LEU A 64 -26.17 -37.44 43.72
CA LEU A 64 -25.20 -37.42 42.62
C LEU A 64 -23.94 -36.68 43.06
N LYS A 65 -22.80 -37.29 42.79
CA LYS A 65 -21.47 -36.77 43.07
C LYS A 65 -20.59 -36.86 41.83
N GLU A 66 -19.49 -36.13 41.86
CA GLU A 66 -18.37 -36.36 40.95
C GLU A 66 -17.90 -37.81 40.96
N TYR A 67 -17.35 -38.26 39.84
CA TYR A 67 -16.90 -39.64 39.71
C TYR A 67 -15.79 -39.98 40.72
N GLN A 68 -16.03 -41.02 41.51
CA GLN A 68 -15.08 -41.55 42.49
C GLN A 68 -14.68 -42.99 42.12
N VAL A 69 -13.37 -43.27 42.13
CA VAL A 69 -12.81 -44.63 41.87
C VAL A 69 -13.23 -45.63 42.95
N ARG A 70 -13.50 -45.15 44.17
CA ARG A 70 -14.21 -45.89 45.23
C ARG A 70 -15.30 -44.98 45.74
N VAL A 71 -16.56 -45.35 45.49
CA VAL A 71 -17.70 -44.49 45.82
C VAL A 71 -17.91 -44.47 47.33
N SER A 72 -17.83 -43.28 47.91
CA SER A 72 -18.16 -43.07 49.32
C SER A 72 -19.66 -42.81 49.45
N PRO A 73 -20.40 -43.59 50.27
CA PRO A 73 -21.80 -43.30 50.54
C PRO A 73 -21.93 -41.95 51.25
N THR A 74 -20.98 -41.61 52.12
CA THR A 74 -20.94 -40.33 52.85
C THR A 74 -20.30 -39.20 52.01
N GLY A 75 -20.56 -37.94 52.39
CA GLY A 75 -20.05 -36.74 51.71
C GLY A 75 -21.09 -36.00 50.87
N PRO A 76 -20.78 -34.79 50.38
CA PRO A 76 -21.75 -33.89 49.75
C PRO A 76 -22.19 -34.38 48.36
N CYS A 77 -23.46 -34.16 48.02
CA CYS A 77 -24.03 -34.42 46.68
C CYS A 77 -23.67 -33.27 45.73
N THR A 78 -22.43 -33.27 45.20
CA THR A 78 -21.87 -32.15 44.43
C THR A 78 -22.66 -31.83 43.15
N PHE A 79 -23.38 -32.81 42.60
CA PHE A 79 -24.25 -32.64 41.45
C PHE A 79 -25.74 -32.50 41.80
N GLY A 80 -26.05 -32.45 43.08
CA GLY A 80 -27.40 -32.36 43.60
C GLY A 80 -27.94 -33.69 44.11
N ALA A 81 -29.05 -33.60 44.83
CA ALA A 81 -29.76 -34.73 45.39
C ALA A 81 -31.25 -34.57 45.14
N GLY A 82 -31.97 -35.68 45.19
CA GLY A 82 -33.42 -35.72 45.17
C GLY A 82 -33.93 -36.92 45.94
N SER A 83 -35.18 -36.89 46.32
CA SER A 83 -35.82 -38.00 47.03
C SER A 83 -37.19 -38.29 46.43
N THR A 84 -37.66 -39.51 46.63
CA THR A 84 -39.07 -39.86 46.39
C THR A 84 -39.88 -39.63 47.65
N GLY A 85 -41.21 -39.60 47.52
CA GLY A 85 -42.08 -39.97 48.64
C GLY A 85 -41.98 -41.47 48.94
N VAL A 86 -42.72 -41.94 49.96
CA VAL A 86 -42.88 -43.37 50.27
C VAL A 86 -43.46 -44.09 49.05
N LEU A 87 -42.74 -45.10 48.55
CA LEU A 87 -43.08 -45.84 47.33
C LEU A 87 -43.81 -47.14 47.62
N GLY A 88 -43.59 -47.74 48.79
CA GLY A 88 -44.24 -48.97 49.21
C GLY A 88 -43.62 -49.56 50.46
N GLY A 89 -44.12 -50.75 50.82
CA GLY A 89 -43.66 -51.56 51.95
C GLY A 89 -42.28 -52.20 51.76
N ASN A 90 -42.01 -53.26 52.53
CA ASN A 90 -40.84 -54.14 52.43
C ASN A 90 -40.44 -54.55 51.00
N SER A 91 -41.38 -54.75 50.08
CA SER A 91 -41.05 -55.08 48.69
C SER A 91 -42.14 -54.54 47.76
N PHE A 92 -41.74 -53.92 46.65
CA PHE A 92 -42.66 -53.32 45.69
C PHE A 92 -42.13 -53.39 44.26
N SER A 93 -43.05 -53.35 43.28
CA SER A 93 -42.74 -53.27 41.85
C SER A 93 -43.64 -52.24 41.17
N LEU A 94 -43.02 -51.34 40.40
CA LEU A 94 -43.63 -50.23 39.68
C LEU A 94 -43.65 -50.44 38.16
N ARG A 95 -43.10 -51.56 37.64
CA ARG A 95 -42.96 -51.85 36.19
C ARG A 95 -44.27 -51.89 35.39
N HIS A 96 -45.41 -52.10 36.05
CA HIS A 96 -46.72 -52.29 35.40
C HIS A 96 -47.71 -51.12 35.58
N ARG A 97 -47.26 -49.95 36.03
CA ARG A 97 -48.14 -48.77 36.16
C ARG A 97 -48.40 -48.08 34.82
N THR A 98 -49.50 -47.32 34.77
CA THR A 98 -49.96 -46.64 33.53
C THR A 98 -48.91 -45.64 33.00
N PRO A 99 -48.71 -45.53 31.67
CA PRO A 99 -47.74 -44.60 31.10
C PRO A 99 -48.15 -43.15 31.38
N GLY A 100 -47.42 -42.47 32.28
CA GLY A 100 -47.64 -41.05 32.62
C GLY A 100 -47.51 -40.72 34.11
N GLU A 101 -47.70 -41.71 34.99
CA GLU A 101 -47.55 -41.55 36.44
C GLU A 101 -46.07 -41.37 36.81
N GLN A 102 -45.70 -40.23 37.40
CA GLN A 102 -44.31 -39.91 37.79
C GLN A 102 -43.92 -40.53 39.15
N VAL A 103 -44.53 -41.64 39.54
CA VAL A 103 -44.29 -42.29 40.84
C VAL A 103 -42.93 -42.99 40.80
N GLY A 104 -42.11 -42.79 41.83
CA GLY A 104 -40.75 -43.36 41.88
C GLY A 104 -39.74 -42.65 40.99
N ARG A 105 -40.06 -41.46 40.45
CA ARG A 105 -39.12 -40.66 39.66
C ARG A 105 -38.41 -39.62 40.53
N ILE A 106 -37.09 -39.53 40.39
CA ILE A 106 -36.26 -38.47 40.96
C ILE A 106 -35.67 -37.65 39.81
N GLY A 107 -35.95 -36.35 39.79
CA GLY A 107 -35.34 -35.40 38.85
C GLY A 107 -34.33 -34.51 39.57
N ILE A 108 -33.06 -34.55 39.15
CA ILE A 108 -32.00 -33.70 39.67
C ILE A 108 -31.61 -32.69 38.59
N PRO A 109 -32.09 -31.43 38.68
CA PRO A 109 -31.76 -30.40 37.70
C PRO A 109 -30.32 -29.90 37.89
N PHE A 110 -29.63 -29.63 36.79
CA PHE A 110 -28.26 -29.10 36.80
C PHE A 110 -28.10 -27.91 35.85
N LYS A 111 -27.06 -27.10 36.12
CA LYS A 111 -26.77 -25.83 35.40
C LYS A 111 -25.41 -25.81 34.68
N TYR A 112 -24.65 -26.90 34.76
CA TYR A 112 -23.30 -27.04 34.21
C TYR A 112 -23.26 -28.08 33.08
N ALA A 113 -22.14 -28.14 32.36
CA ALA A 113 -21.94 -29.16 31.32
C ALA A 113 -21.95 -30.56 31.93
N TRP A 114 -22.78 -31.47 31.39
CA TRP A 114 -22.89 -32.83 31.90
C TRP A 114 -21.55 -33.58 31.76
N PRO A 115 -20.95 -34.06 32.86
CA PRO A 115 -19.59 -34.63 32.86
C PRO A 115 -19.50 -36.04 32.27
N LYS A 116 -20.63 -36.65 31.89
CA LYS A 116 -20.78 -38.05 31.44
C LYS A 116 -20.50 -39.09 32.52
N SER A 117 -19.39 -38.98 33.26
CA SER A 117 -19.08 -39.83 34.41
C SER A 117 -19.53 -39.20 35.72
N PHE A 118 -20.09 -40.02 36.60
CA PHE A 118 -20.58 -39.59 37.92
C PHE A 118 -20.62 -40.76 38.89
N SER A 119 -20.73 -40.45 40.17
CA SER A 119 -21.04 -41.42 41.21
C SER A 119 -22.47 -41.22 41.68
N LEU A 120 -23.23 -42.31 41.72
CA LEU A 120 -24.59 -42.34 42.24
C LEU A 120 -24.60 -43.06 43.57
N VAL A 121 -25.17 -42.43 44.58
CA VAL A 121 -25.50 -43.05 45.86
C VAL A 121 -27.01 -43.04 45.99
N LEU A 122 -27.60 -44.23 46.09
CA LEU A 122 -29.01 -44.42 46.40
C LEU A 122 -29.12 -44.94 47.82
N GLU A 123 -29.78 -44.17 48.65
CA GLU A 123 -30.07 -44.54 50.02
C GLU A 123 -31.51 -45.03 50.07
N VAL A 124 -31.69 -46.26 50.52
CA VAL A 124 -33.01 -46.85 50.77
C VAL A 124 -33.33 -46.57 52.24
N LEU A 125 -34.42 -45.87 52.50
CA LEU A 125 -34.74 -45.32 53.82
C LEU A 125 -36.15 -45.72 54.24
N ASP A 126 -36.31 -45.91 55.55
CA ASP A 126 -37.60 -46.08 56.22
C ASP A 126 -38.10 -44.71 56.68
N HIS A 127 -39.39 -44.44 56.51
CA HIS A 127 -40.02 -43.25 57.07
C HIS A 127 -40.86 -43.61 58.28
N ASP A 128 -40.32 -43.40 59.48
CA ASP A 128 -41.00 -43.69 60.73
C ASP A 128 -42.16 -42.72 61.01
N ASN A 129 -43.39 -43.18 60.82
CA ASN A 129 -44.57 -42.39 61.16
C ASN A 129 -45.11 -42.80 62.54
N ASP A 130 -44.31 -42.59 63.60
CA ASP A 130 -44.69 -42.62 65.03
C ASP A 130 -45.68 -43.75 65.44
N THR A 131 -45.38 -45.02 65.17
CA THR A 131 -46.22 -46.15 65.63
C THR A 131 -45.93 -46.60 67.07
N VAL A 132 -44.90 -46.08 67.75
CA VAL A 132 -44.72 -46.31 69.19
C VAL A 132 -44.23 -45.04 69.88
N GLY A 133 -45.15 -44.33 70.55
CA GLY A 133 -44.89 -43.03 71.14
C GLY A 133 -43.65 -42.97 72.04
N ALA A 134 -42.67 -42.17 71.63
CA ALA A 134 -41.76 -41.45 72.50
C ALA A 134 -41.02 -40.35 71.71
N VAL A 135 -41.52 -39.12 71.82
CA VAL A 135 -40.73 -37.89 71.97
C VAL A 135 -39.53 -37.69 71.01
N LEU A 136 -39.78 -36.87 70.00
CA LEU A 136 -38.85 -35.96 69.28
C LEU A 136 -37.88 -36.58 68.26
N LEU A 137 -38.23 -36.28 67.00
CA LEU A 137 -37.50 -36.33 65.71
C LEU A 137 -37.85 -37.57 64.89
N SER A 138 -38.55 -37.37 63.76
CA SER A 138 -38.70 -38.35 62.67
C SER A 138 -37.34 -38.95 62.31
N GLN A 139 -37.06 -40.17 62.78
CA GLN A 139 -35.82 -40.87 62.54
C GLN A 139 -35.94 -41.62 61.22
N THR A 140 -35.53 -40.99 60.13
CA THR A 140 -35.31 -41.72 58.88
C THR A 140 -34.20 -42.75 59.10
N GLU A 141 -34.54 -44.03 59.10
CA GLU A 141 -33.58 -45.12 59.31
C GLU A 141 -33.08 -45.67 57.96
N LEU A 142 -31.80 -45.98 57.89
CA LEU A 142 -31.17 -46.45 56.66
C LEU A 142 -31.35 -47.98 56.53
N LEU A 143 -31.98 -48.43 55.45
CA LEU A 143 -32.05 -49.84 55.08
C LEU A 143 -30.76 -50.27 54.39
N GLU A 144 -30.31 -49.52 53.38
CA GLU A 144 -29.16 -49.91 52.55
C GLU A 144 -28.60 -48.70 51.79
N ASN A 145 -27.29 -48.72 51.51
CA ASN A 145 -26.66 -47.79 50.57
C ASN A 145 -26.27 -48.53 49.30
N VAL A 146 -26.91 -48.22 48.18
CA VAL A 146 -26.47 -48.68 46.87
C VAL A 146 -25.57 -47.63 46.25
N VAL A 147 -24.31 -47.98 46.05
CA VAL A 147 -23.31 -47.09 45.45
C VAL A 147 -22.92 -47.58 44.07
N ALA A 148 -22.84 -46.66 43.12
CA ALA A 148 -22.58 -47.00 41.72
C ALA A 148 -21.63 -46.01 41.06
N GLN A 149 -20.74 -46.55 40.23
CA GLN A 149 -19.94 -45.80 39.28
C GLN A 149 -20.65 -45.82 37.94
N CYS A 150 -21.01 -44.64 37.45
CA CYS A 150 -21.87 -44.54 36.27
C CYS A 150 -21.20 -43.71 35.18
N CYS A 151 -21.50 -44.07 33.93
CA CYS A 151 -21.23 -43.26 32.76
C CYS A 151 -22.51 -43.19 31.92
N LEU A 152 -23.03 -42.00 31.70
CA LEU A 152 -24.26 -41.78 30.94
C LEU A 152 -24.04 -40.66 29.91
N CYS A 153 -24.28 -40.97 28.65
CA CYS A 153 -24.28 -39.97 27.59
C CYS A 153 -25.63 -39.25 27.51
N PRO A 154 -25.67 -37.96 27.13
CA PRO A 154 -26.91 -37.25 26.88
C PRO A 154 -27.80 -37.95 25.87
N GLY A 155 -29.06 -38.21 26.24
CA GLY A 155 -29.99 -38.97 25.40
C GLY A 155 -31.37 -39.12 26.02
N LEU A 156 -32.39 -39.24 25.15
CA LEU A 156 -33.79 -39.41 25.55
C LEU A 156 -34.13 -40.86 25.92
N THR A 157 -33.22 -41.81 25.64
CA THR A 157 -33.36 -43.23 25.94
C THR A 157 -32.98 -43.53 27.38
N TRP A 158 -33.78 -44.34 28.06
CA TRP A 158 -33.46 -44.85 29.39
C TRP A 158 -32.36 -45.90 29.32
N ALA A 159 -31.37 -45.79 30.22
CA ALA A 159 -30.37 -46.81 30.48
C ALA A 159 -30.76 -47.57 31.76
N SER A 160 -30.76 -48.91 31.70
CA SER A 160 -31.07 -49.77 32.85
C SER A 160 -29.83 -50.20 33.62
N GLY A 161 -29.93 -50.24 34.94
CA GLY A 161 -28.95 -50.88 35.83
C GLY A 161 -29.64 -51.80 36.83
N SER A 162 -28.99 -52.93 37.13
CA SER A 162 -29.30 -53.82 38.25
C SER A 162 -28.11 -53.85 39.20
N TYR A 163 -28.38 -53.92 40.51
CA TYR A 163 -27.34 -53.87 41.54
C TYR A 163 -27.33 -55.19 42.31
N SER A 164 -26.17 -55.86 42.35
CA SER A 164 -26.04 -57.24 42.83
C SER A 164 -26.05 -57.40 44.36
N ASP A 165 -25.92 -56.32 45.12
CA ASP A 165 -25.90 -56.36 46.59
C ASP A 165 -27.32 -56.36 47.21
N LEU A 166 -28.34 -56.05 46.41
CA LEU A 166 -29.75 -56.32 46.68
C LEU A 166 -30.28 -57.20 45.55
N PRO A 167 -30.71 -58.45 45.81
CA PRO A 167 -31.35 -59.24 44.76
C PRO A 167 -32.65 -58.52 44.37
N ASP A 168 -32.64 -57.92 43.18
CA ASP A 168 -33.78 -57.33 42.45
C ASP A 168 -34.13 -55.84 42.65
N MET A 169 -33.15 -54.95 42.88
CA MET A 169 -33.36 -53.50 42.64
C MET A 169 -33.08 -53.11 41.18
N TRP A 170 -34.09 -52.54 40.51
CA TRP A 170 -34.02 -52.12 39.11
C TRP A 170 -34.27 -50.61 38.98
N VAL A 171 -33.34 -49.94 38.29
CA VAL A 171 -33.40 -48.49 38.12
C VAL A 171 -33.09 -48.12 36.67
N LEU A 172 -33.89 -47.21 36.13
CA LEU A 172 -33.64 -46.59 34.83
C LEU A 172 -33.11 -45.17 35.04
N GLY A 173 -32.03 -44.80 34.35
CA GLY A 173 -31.47 -43.45 34.33
C GLY A 173 -31.49 -42.87 32.93
N ARG A 174 -31.88 -41.59 32.78
CA ARG A 174 -31.66 -40.83 31.54
C ARG A 174 -31.29 -39.39 31.83
N GLN A 175 -30.70 -38.73 30.85
CA GLN A 175 -30.39 -37.31 30.95
C GLN A 175 -31.01 -36.55 29.78
N GLY A 176 -31.95 -35.66 30.11
CA GLY A 176 -32.66 -34.81 29.16
C GLY A 176 -32.22 -33.35 29.24
N CYS A 177 -32.44 -32.62 28.15
CA CYS A 177 -32.31 -31.15 28.10
C CYS A 177 -33.71 -30.52 28.15
N LEU A 178 -33.86 -29.41 28.86
CA LEU A 178 -35.16 -28.70 28.98
C LEU A 178 -35.57 -28.11 27.62
N SER A 179 -36.86 -28.16 27.28
CA SER A 179 -37.40 -27.87 25.93
C SER A 179 -36.98 -26.52 25.34
N GLN A 180 -36.74 -25.52 26.19
CA GLN A 180 -36.26 -24.19 25.81
C GLN A 180 -34.79 -24.13 25.32
N TYR A 181 -34.04 -25.23 25.43
CA TYR A 181 -32.67 -25.38 24.93
C TYR A 181 -32.55 -26.35 23.74
N CYS A 182 -33.68 -26.89 23.25
CA CYS A 182 -33.73 -27.82 22.12
C CYS A 182 -34.17 -27.09 20.84
N SER A 183 -33.28 -26.96 19.86
CA SER A 183 -33.66 -26.67 18.46
C SER A 183 -33.79 -27.98 17.68
N SER A 184 -34.64 -27.99 16.66
CA SER A 184 -35.21 -29.17 15.99
C SER A 184 -34.23 -30.13 15.31
N ASN A 185 -32.91 -29.99 15.46
CA ASN A 185 -31.92 -30.82 14.77
C ASN A 185 -30.52 -30.91 15.41
N LEU A 186 -30.28 -30.95 16.74
CA LEU A 186 -28.98 -31.43 17.28
C LEU A 186 -28.91 -31.61 18.81
N ARG A 187 -27.95 -32.46 19.20
CA ARG A 187 -27.56 -32.91 20.55
C ARG A 187 -27.12 -31.77 21.47
N CYS A 188 -27.22 -32.00 22.79
CA CYS A 188 -26.76 -31.08 23.83
C CYS A 188 -25.23 -30.92 23.79
N VAL A 189 -24.77 -29.87 23.12
CA VAL A 189 -23.41 -29.34 23.22
C VAL A 189 -23.47 -28.21 24.25
N GLY A 190 -22.58 -28.25 25.24
CA GLY A 190 -22.66 -27.43 26.46
C GLY A 190 -22.91 -25.93 26.27
N ASN A 191 -23.60 -25.35 27.25
CA ASN A 191 -23.65 -23.93 27.64
C ASN A 191 -23.60 -22.84 26.54
N ARG A 192 -24.19 -23.05 25.36
CA ARG A 192 -24.48 -21.96 24.42
C ARG A 192 -25.98 -21.70 24.35
N GLY A 193 -26.42 -20.57 24.90
CA GLY A 193 -27.73 -20.02 24.61
C GLY A 193 -27.80 -19.58 23.15
N CYS A 194 -28.72 -20.13 22.38
CA CYS A 194 -28.97 -19.72 21.00
C CYS A 194 -30.13 -18.72 20.97
N GLN A 195 -29.81 -17.44 20.78
CA GLN A 195 -30.78 -16.42 20.39
C GLN A 195 -30.90 -16.45 18.86
N GLY A 196 -32.07 -16.82 18.35
CA GLY A 196 -32.30 -16.92 16.91
C GLY A 196 -32.28 -15.55 16.23
N ARG A 197 -31.28 -15.33 15.37
CA ARG A 197 -31.43 -14.48 14.18
C ARG A 197 -30.84 -15.24 13.01
N GLY A 198 -31.69 -15.51 12.03
CA GLY A 198 -31.30 -16.20 10.81
C GLY A 198 -30.42 -15.30 9.95
N GLU A 199 -29.33 -15.87 9.45
CA GLU A 199 -29.00 -15.86 8.03
C GLU A 199 -27.87 -16.86 7.72
N VAL A 200 -28.03 -17.42 6.53
CA VAL A 200 -27.28 -18.47 5.83
C VAL A 200 -25.76 -18.31 5.90
N THR A 201 -25.03 -19.36 6.32
CA THR A 201 -23.84 -19.93 5.61
C THR A 201 -23.16 -21.04 6.44
N GLY A 202 -22.89 -22.18 5.78
CA GLY A 202 -21.90 -23.17 6.26
C GLY A 202 -22.45 -24.58 6.45
N HIS A 203 -22.49 -25.37 5.38
CA HIS A 203 -22.58 -26.82 5.46
C HIS A 203 -21.29 -27.37 6.07
N SER A 204 -21.38 -27.99 7.24
CA SER A 204 -20.39 -28.97 7.72
C SER A 204 -21.15 -30.20 8.18
N GLU A 205 -21.04 -31.28 7.41
CA GLU A 205 -21.52 -32.60 7.83
C GLU A 205 -20.82 -32.98 9.14
N ALA A 206 -21.61 -33.11 10.21
CA ALA A 206 -21.12 -33.60 11.48
C ALA A 206 -20.85 -35.11 11.33
N GLN A 207 -19.57 -35.46 11.22
CA GLN A 207 -19.09 -36.83 11.30
C GLN A 207 -19.63 -37.51 12.56
N GLN A 208 -20.15 -38.70 12.35
CA GLN A 208 -20.72 -39.59 13.36
C GLN A 208 -19.63 -40.01 14.35
N ALA A 209 -19.42 -39.24 15.41
CA ALA A 209 -18.59 -39.66 16.53
C ALA A 209 -19.28 -40.83 17.22
N GLY A 210 -18.75 -42.02 16.94
CA GLY A 210 -19.21 -43.29 17.47
C GLY A 210 -19.21 -43.31 18.99
N CYS A 211 -20.37 -43.64 19.55
CA CYS A 211 -20.45 -44.50 20.71
C CYS A 211 -21.41 -45.60 20.30
N SER A 212 -20.88 -46.79 20.04
CA SER A 212 -21.66 -48.01 19.94
C SER A 212 -22.44 -48.17 21.24
N VAL A 213 -23.74 -48.43 21.12
CA VAL A 213 -24.59 -48.83 22.24
C VAL A 213 -24.06 -50.18 22.73
N CYS A 214 -23.47 -50.21 23.92
CA CYS A 214 -23.22 -51.46 24.61
C CYS A 214 -24.55 -51.93 25.21
N SER A 215 -25.21 -52.87 24.54
CA SER A 215 -26.16 -53.76 25.21
C SER A 215 -25.37 -54.70 26.10
N GLU A 216 -25.82 -54.84 27.35
CA GLU A 216 -25.22 -55.64 28.42
C GLU A 216 -23.93 -55.06 29.03
N PHE A 217 -24.06 -54.58 30.28
CA PHE A 217 -22.98 -54.13 31.16
C PHE A 217 -22.16 -55.31 31.69
N SER A 218 -21.61 -56.11 30.80
CA SER A 218 -20.58 -57.09 31.12
C SER A 218 -19.40 -56.89 30.19
N SER A 219 -18.30 -56.44 30.78
CA SER A 219 -17.00 -56.19 30.15
C SER A 219 -16.97 -55.12 29.04
N CYS A 220 -16.94 -53.87 29.45
CA CYS A 220 -16.20 -52.87 28.68
C CYS A 220 -15.06 -52.37 29.58
N PHE A 221 -13.82 -52.67 29.19
CA PHE A 221 -12.67 -51.85 29.56
C PHE A 221 -12.92 -50.45 28.96
N CYS A 222 -13.78 -49.66 29.62
CA CYS A 222 -13.82 -48.23 29.40
C CYS A 222 -12.51 -47.72 29.98
N LEU A 223 -11.52 -47.52 29.12
CA LEU A 223 -10.44 -46.58 29.37
C LEU A 223 -11.10 -45.20 29.51
N ILE A 224 -11.61 -44.91 30.71
CA ILE A 224 -12.00 -43.57 31.11
C ILE A 224 -10.69 -42.77 31.12
N PRO A 225 -10.55 -41.70 30.32
CA PRO A 225 -9.37 -40.85 30.44
C PRO A 225 -9.34 -40.32 31.87
N ALA A 226 -8.21 -40.49 32.55
CA ALA A 226 -8.05 -40.03 33.92
C ALA A 226 -8.43 -38.54 34.03
N VAL A 227 -9.02 -38.13 35.16
CA VAL A 227 -9.29 -36.71 35.41
C VAL A 227 -7.99 -36.04 35.84
N CYS A 228 -7.44 -35.22 34.96
CA CYS A 228 -6.15 -34.58 35.21
C CYS A 228 -6.24 -33.56 36.33
N ARG A 229 -5.08 -33.16 36.87
CA ARG A 229 -4.96 -32.10 37.87
C ARG A 229 -5.77 -30.87 37.46
N GLN A 230 -6.48 -30.25 38.40
CA GLN A 230 -7.23 -29.03 38.13
C GLN A 230 -6.31 -27.93 37.61
N GLY A 231 -6.68 -27.34 36.46
CA GLY A 231 -5.85 -26.36 35.75
C GLY A 231 -4.86 -26.94 34.73
N CYS A 232 -4.77 -28.26 34.58
CA CYS A 232 -3.93 -28.90 33.56
C CYS A 232 -4.33 -28.43 32.15
N HIS A 233 -3.33 -28.03 31.36
CA HIS A 233 -3.55 -27.41 30.05
C HIS A 233 -4.22 -28.39 29.08
N LEU A 234 -5.37 -28.02 28.53
CA LEU A 234 -6.23 -28.93 27.74
C LEU A 234 -5.59 -29.45 26.44
N ALA A 235 -4.62 -28.73 25.89
CA ALA A 235 -3.92 -29.11 24.65
C ALA A 235 -2.50 -29.64 24.88
N HIS A 236 -1.91 -29.37 26.04
CA HIS A 236 -0.48 -29.58 26.30
C HIS A 236 -0.23 -30.50 27.50
N GLY A 237 -1.27 -30.80 28.27
CA GLY A 237 -1.24 -31.74 29.38
C GLY A 237 -2.16 -32.93 29.13
N TYR A 238 -1.77 -34.09 29.65
CA TYR A 238 -2.56 -35.31 29.69
C TYR A 238 -2.31 -36.03 31.01
N CYS A 239 -3.08 -37.08 31.30
CA CYS A 239 -2.87 -37.86 32.50
C CYS A 239 -3.31 -39.31 32.28
N SER A 240 -2.58 -40.22 32.92
CA SER A 240 -2.94 -41.64 32.98
C SER A 240 -3.49 -42.00 34.36
N THR A 241 -3.17 -41.19 35.37
CA THR A 241 -3.67 -41.32 36.74
C THR A 241 -4.41 -40.05 37.15
N PRO A 242 -5.54 -40.15 37.90
CA PRO A 242 -6.28 -38.97 38.32
C PRO A 242 -5.44 -38.04 39.20
N GLY A 243 -5.53 -36.72 38.97
CA GLY A 243 -4.79 -35.70 39.73
C GLY A 243 -3.36 -35.43 39.25
N GLU A 244 -2.89 -36.17 38.25
CA GLU A 244 -1.62 -35.93 37.55
C GLU A 244 -1.81 -34.95 36.38
N CYS A 245 -0.73 -34.27 35.98
CA CYS A 245 -0.66 -33.53 34.73
C CYS A 245 0.73 -33.79 34.11
N LYS A 246 0.78 -34.66 33.11
CA LYS A 246 1.97 -34.96 32.31
C LYS A 246 1.97 -34.08 31.08
N CYS A 247 3.11 -33.51 30.75
CA CYS A 247 3.20 -32.58 29.63
C CYS A 247 3.52 -33.31 28.33
N HIS A 248 2.91 -32.85 27.24
CA HIS A 248 3.31 -33.20 25.89
C HIS A 248 4.72 -32.66 25.61
N TYR A 249 5.43 -33.31 24.68
CA TYR A 249 6.81 -32.97 24.35
C TYR A 249 6.94 -31.48 23.99
N GLY A 250 7.85 -30.78 24.68
CA GLY A 250 8.05 -29.34 24.50
C GLY A 250 7.32 -28.45 25.49
N TRP A 251 6.54 -29.01 26.42
CA TRP A 251 5.85 -28.29 27.49
C TRP A 251 6.31 -28.76 28.87
N GLU A 252 6.27 -27.86 29.85
CA GLU A 252 6.73 -28.09 31.21
C GLU A 252 5.88 -27.31 32.23
N GLY A 253 6.24 -27.45 33.51
CA GLY A 253 5.51 -26.86 34.63
C GLY A 253 4.44 -27.79 35.19
N PRO A 254 3.87 -27.44 36.36
CA PRO A 254 2.93 -28.29 37.08
C PRO A 254 1.56 -28.44 36.39
N LEU A 255 1.27 -27.57 35.41
CA LEU A 255 0.02 -27.53 34.65
C LEU A 255 0.25 -27.65 33.12
N CYS A 256 1.50 -27.82 32.67
CA CYS A 256 1.85 -27.89 31.24
C CYS A 256 1.47 -26.64 30.43
N ASP A 257 1.55 -25.49 31.08
CA ASP A 257 1.23 -24.16 30.55
C ASP A 257 2.48 -23.36 30.12
N ARG A 258 3.67 -23.88 30.40
CA ARG A 258 4.94 -23.28 30.00
C ARG A 258 5.60 -24.09 28.90
N CYS A 259 6.12 -23.42 27.88
CA CYS A 259 6.96 -24.05 26.87
C CYS A 259 8.36 -24.32 27.42
N VAL A 260 9.01 -25.36 26.88
CA VAL A 260 10.43 -25.64 27.10
C VAL A 260 11.22 -24.85 26.07
N THR A 261 12.19 -24.06 26.52
CA THR A 261 13.09 -23.29 25.64
C THR A 261 14.04 -24.21 24.87
N PHE A 262 14.65 -23.70 23.80
CA PHE A 262 15.68 -24.44 23.07
C PHE A 262 16.82 -24.91 24.02
N PRO A 263 17.33 -26.16 23.90
CA PRO A 263 18.41 -26.64 24.76
C PRO A 263 19.65 -25.74 24.69
N GLY A 264 20.06 -25.19 25.83
CA GLY A 264 21.19 -24.25 25.91
C GLY A 264 20.78 -22.77 25.87
N CYS A 265 19.49 -22.44 25.80
CA CYS A 265 19.00 -21.08 25.98
C CYS A 265 19.35 -20.56 27.38
N VAL A 266 20.10 -19.44 27.46
CA VAL A 266 20.57 -18.89 28.75
C VAL A 266 19.74 -17.68 29.19
N HIS A 267 19.64 -16.67 28.32
CA HIS A 267 18.94 -15.40 28.60
C HIS A 267 17.81 -15.19 27.59
N GLY A 268 16.83 -16.10 27.60
CA GLY A 268 15.69 -16.00 26.71
C GLY A 268 14.46 -16.76 27.18
N SER A 269 13.35 -16.45 26.54
CA SER A 269 12.02 -17.00 26.81
C SER A 269 11.42 -17.68 25.58
N CYS A 270 10.25 -18.29 25.72
CA CYS A 270 9.55 -18.94 24.62
C CYS A 270 8.05 -18.62 24.68
N THR A 271 7.39 -18.64 23.52
CA THR A 271 5.91 -18.65 23.40
C THR A 271 5.37 -19.97 22.85
N GLU A 272 6.24 -20.73 22.17
CA GLU A 272 6.02 -22.07 21.62
C GLU A 272 7.26 -22.92 21.95
N PRO A 273 7.13 -24.25 22.01
CA PRO A 273 8.25 -25.13 22.33
C PRO A 273 9.49 -24.93 21.45
N TRP A 274 10.67 -25.05 22.05
CA TRP A 274 11.99 -25.03 21.39
C TRP A 274 12.40 -23.69 20.81
N MET A 275 11.73 -22.60 21.19
CA MET A 275 12.19 -21.25 20.89
C MET A 275 13.13 -20.72 21.98
N CYS A 276 13.96 -19.76 21.61
CA CYS A 276 14.81 -19.00 22.53
C CYS A 276 14.79 -17.54 22.06
N VAL A 277 13.80 -16.80 22.56
CA VAL A 277 13.62 -15.37 22.29
C VAL A 277 14.44 -14.60 23.33
N CYS A 278 15.49 -13.92 22.88
CA CYS A 278 16.43 -13.31 23.79
C CYS A 278 15.83 -12.15 24.59
N ASP A 279 16.20 -12.11 25.87
CA ASP A 279 15.92 -10.99 26.74
C ASP A 279 16.66 -9.74 26.25
N THR A 280 16.24 -8.56 26.71
CA THR A 280 16.89 -7.29 26.36
C THR A 280 18.40 -7.35 26.64
N ASN A 281 19.21 -6.94 25.66
CA ASN A 281 20.68 -6.93 25.68
C ASN A 281 21.35 -8.31 25.51
N TRP A 282 20.62 -9.34 25.11
CA TRP A 282 21.17 -10.66 24.75
C TRP A 282 20.82 -11.04 23.31
N GLY A 283 21.71 -11.80 22.68
CA GLY A 283 21.63 -12.15 21.26
C GLY A 283 22.34 -13.46 20.96
N GLY A 284 22.23 -13.88 19.69
CA GLY A 284 22.67 -15.21 19.25
C GLY A 284 21.56 -16.26 19.36
N LEU A 285 21.77 -17.43 18.74
CA LEU A 285 20.79 -18.51 18.66
C LEU A 285 20.40 -19.08 20.04
N LEU A 286 21.30 -18.97 21.01
CA LEU A 286 21.13 -19.47 22.39
C LEU A 286 21.01 -18.34 23.43
N CYS A 287 20.95 -17.08 22.97
CA CYS A 287 20.94 -15.89 23.84
C CYS A 287 22.10 -15.90 24.85
N ASP A 288 23.27 -16.34 24.39
CA ASP A 288 24.50 -16.51 25.15
C ASP A 288 25.49 -15.36 24.92
N LYS A 289 25.20 -14.47 23.96
CA LYS A 289 26.03 -13.30 23.66
C LYS A 289 25.38 -12.05 24.20
N ALA A 290 26.13 -11.26 24.95
CA ALA A 290 25.71 -9.89 25.26
C ALA A 290 25.68 -9.09 23.94
N VAL A 291 24.56 -8.42 23.66
CA VAL A 291 24.48 -7.45 22.58
C VAL A 291 25.26 -6.24 23.03
N GLU A 292 26.45 -6.07 22.46
CA GLU A 292 27.23 -4.85 22.60
C GLU A 292 26.49 -3.77 21.80
N HIS A 293 25.82 -2.85 22.49
CA HIS A 293 25.20 -1.68 21.87
C HIS A 293 26.30 -0.79 21.31
N ALA A 294 26.52 -0.85 20.01
CA ALA A 294 27.66 -0.24 19.36
C ALA A 294 27.61 1.31 19.45
N CYS A 295 26.43 1.89 19.58
CA CYS A 295 26.23 3.33 19.81
C CYS A 295 26.65 3.82 21.20
N LEU A 296 26.83 2.95 22.20
CA LEU A 296 27.35 3.36 23.52
C LEU A 296 28.76 3.97 23.43
N SER A 297 29.53 3.60 22.39
CA SER A 297 30.86 4.13 22.13
C SER A 297 30.86 5.52 21.46
N ASN A 298 29.68 6.09 21.17
CA ASN A 298 29.50 7.33 20.40
C ASN A 298 30.32 7.36 19.09
N PRO A 299 30.11 6.42 18.17
CA PRO A 299 30.94 6.27 16.98
C PRO A 299 30.67 7.32 15.87
N CYS A 300 29.62 8.14 15.99
CA CYS A 300 29.24 9.14 14.99
C CYS A 300 29.83 10.52 15.30
N ALA A 301 30.63 11.06 14.38
CA ALA A 301 31.26 12.37 14.52
C ALA A 301 30.37 13.53 14.02
N ASN A 302 30.80 14.77 14.28
CA ASN A 302 30.21 16.01 13.75
C ASN A 302 28.70 16.19 14.01
N GLY A 303 28.18 15.63 15.10
CA GLY A 303 26.75 15.70 15.44
C GLY A 303 25.88 14.68 14.70
N GLY A 304 26.49 13.63 14.10
CA GLY A 304 25.75 12.49 13.55
C GLY A 304 24.96 11.72 14.61
N THR A 305 23.78 11.22 14.23
CA THR A 305 22.93 10.41 15.11
C THR A 305 23.26 8.93 14.90
N CYS A 306 23.60 8.23 15.98
CA CYS A 306 23.88 6.80 15.94
C CYS A 306 22.59 5.98 15.99
N VAL A 307 22.49 4.98 15.12
CA VAL A 307 21.38 4.03 15.09
C VAL A 307 21.93 2.61 15.19
N GLU A 308 21.43 1.86 16.17
CA GLU A 308 21.78 0.45 16.37
C GLU A 308 21.15 -0.42 15.28
N GLU A 309 21.90 -1.42 14.81
CA GLU A 309 21.45 -2.41 13.84
C GLU A 309 21.84 -3.82 14.31
N ALA A 310 21.21 -4.85 13.75
CA ALA A 310 21.37 -6.24 14.21
C ALA A 310 22.83 -6.75 14.20
N GLU A 311 23.70 -6.15 13.38
CA GLU A 311 25.13 -6.49 13.26
C GLU A 311 26.06 -5.29 13.53
N GLY A 312 25.62 -4.29 14.30
CA GLY A 312 26.48 -3.15 14.70
C GLY A 312 25.74 -1.83 14.77
N PHE A 313 26.25 -0.80 14.08
CA PHE A 313 25.65 0.53 14.02
C PHE A 313 25.81 1.16 12.65
N TYR A 314 24.98 2.15 12.37
CA TYR A 314 25.24 3.13 11.31
C TYR A 314 24.97 4.55 11.81
N CYS A 315 25.59 5.53 11.15
CA CYS A 315 25.45 6.93 11.50
C CYS A 315 24.57 7.68 10.48
N VAL A 316 23.59 8.42 10.98
CA VAL A 316 22.84 9.40 10.19
C VAL A 316 23.60 10.72 10.25
N CYS A 317 24.20 11.11 9.13
CA CYS A 317 25.05 12.28 9.05
C CYS A 317 24.25 13.57 8.81
N PRO A 318 24.61 14.68 9.48
CA PRO A 318 24.03 15.99 9.20
C PRO A 318 24.50 16.53 7.84
N GLU A 319 23.82 17.56 7.32
CA GLU A 319 24.15 18.17 6.03
C GLU A 319 25.64 18.57 5.95
N GLY A 320 26.30 18.20 4.85
CA GLY A 320 27.72 18.45 4.62
C GLY A 320 28.66 17.34 5.12
N TRP A 321 28.15 16.24 5.72
CA TRP A 321 28.96 15.11 6.17
C TRP A 321 28.49 13.77 5.57
N THR A 322 29.42 12.87 5.34
CA THR A 322 29.20 11.54 4.76
C THR A 322 30.20 10.51 5.33
N GLY A 323 30.05 9.26 4.91
CA GLY A 323 30.81 8.11 5.38
C GLY A 323 30.20 7.42 6.61
N PRO A 324 30.73 6.25 6.99
CA PRO A 324 30.14 5.38 8.01
C PRO A 324 30.11 6.01 9.42
N SER A 325 30.99 6.98 9.69
CA SER A 325 31.10 7.67 10.98
C SER A 325 30.89 9.19 10.87
N CYS A 326 30.38 9.70 9.74
CA CYS A 326 30.17 11.14 9.50
C CYS A 326 31.43 12.01 9.67
N THR A 327 32.60 11.43 9.44
CA THR A 327 33.90 12.12 9.53
C THR A 327 34.32 12.76 8.21
N THR A 328 33.73 12.34 7.10
CA THR A 328 34.11 12.81 5.77
C THR A 328 33.22 13.96 5.38
N GLY A 329 33.78 15.13 5.11
CA GLY A 329 33.02 16.24 4.53
C GLY A 329 32.52 15.84 3.14
N VAL A 330 31.26 16.17 2.82
CA VAL A 330 30.76 16.07 1.45
C VAL A 330 31.52 17.09 0.61
N ASN A 331 31.97 16.67 -0.57
CA ASN A 331 32.48 17.57 -1.58
C ASN A 331 31.43 17.65 -2.70
N GLU A 332 30.50 18.58 -2.57
CA GLU A 332 29.40 18.80 -3.50
C GLU A 332 29.89 19.24 -4.89
N CYS A 333 31.17 19.58 -5.04
CA CYS A 333 31.83 19.79 -6.33
C CYS A 333 32.33 18.51 -7.02
N GLN A 334 32.09 17.31 -6.47
CA GLN A 334 32.46 16.05 -7.10
C GLN A 334 31.29 15.04 -7.19
N PRO A 335 30.86 14.66 -8.41
CA PRO A 335 31.29 15.21 -9.72
C PRO A 335 30.87 16.69 -9.86
N ASN A 336 31.59 17.46 -10.69
CA ASN A 336 31.32 18.90 -10.86
C ASN A 336 29.85 19.12 -11.29
N PRO A 337 29.01 19.75 -10.46
CA PRO A 337 27.59 19.95 -10.75
C PRO A 337 27.33 21.10 -11.72
N CYS A 338 28.35 21.91 -12.03
CA CYS A 338 28.22 23.09 -12.89
C CYS A 338 28.28 22.69 -14.37
N SER A 339 27.25 23.06 -15.12
CA SER A 339 27.13 22.80 -16.55
C SER A 339 27.93 23.82 -17.39
N GLN A 340 28.10 23.54 -18.68
CA GLN A 340 28.61 24.50 -19.69
C GLN A 340 29.98 25.13 -19.35
N GLY A 341 30.83 24.36 -18.66
CA GLY A 341 32.18 24.82 -18.27
C GLY A 341 32.21 25.71 -17.02
N GLY A 342 31.13 25.76 -16.24
CA GLY A 342 31.09 26.48 -14.96
C GLY A 342 32.09 25.93 -13.94
N THR A 343 32.65 26.82 -13.13
CA THR A 343 33.61 26.46 -12.06
C THR A 343 32.85 26.26 -10.75
N CYS A 344 32.96 25.07 -10.15
CA CYS A 344 32.35 24.81 -8.85
C CYS A 344 33.22 25.32 -7.71
N ARG A 345 32.60 26.06 -6.79
CA ARG A 345 33.18 26.52 -5.54
C ARG A 345 32.49 25.81 -4.38
N GLN A 346 33.27 25.05 -3.62
CA GLN A 346 32.81 24.38 -2.41
C GLN A 346 32.53 25.42 -1.32
N LEU A 347 31.38 25.30 -0.64
CA LEU A 347 30.99 26.12 0.50
C LEU A 347 30.90 25.23 1.76
N GLN A 348 30.76 25.84 2.94
CA GLN A 348 30.65 25.12 4.21
C GLN A 348 29.37 24.25 4.28
N HIS A 349 28.32 24.65 3.54
CA HIS A 349 27.05 23.94 3.43
C HIS A 349 26.57 23.99 1.97
N GLY A 350 27.13 23.11 1.11
CA GLY A 350 26.79 23.02 -0.31
C GLY A 350 27.84 23.59 -1.26
N PHE A 351 27.39 23.99 -2.45
CA PHE A 351 28.26 24.48 -3.53
C PHE A 351 27.66 25.69 -4.24
N GLU A 352 28.53 26.42 -4.93
CA GLU A 352 28.16 27.53 -5.80
C GLU A 352 28.86 27.36 -7.15
N CYS A 353 28.10 27.53 -8.24
CA CYS A 353 28.66 27.54 -9.58
C CYS A 353 28.94 28.96 -10.04
N LEU A 354 30.20 29.22 -10.38
CA LEU A 354 30.60 30.43 -11.08
C LEU A 354 30.37 30.22 -12.57
N CYS A 355 29.29 30.80 -13.08
CA CYS A 355 28.88 30.61 -14.46
C CYS A 355 29.66 31.51 -15.43
N PRO A 356 29.97 31.01 -16.64
CA PRO A 356 30.44 31.86 -17.73
C PRO A 356 29.41 32.94 -18.07
N PRO A 357 29.81 34.06 -18.70
CA PRO A 357 28.92 35.21 -18.97
C PRO A 357 27.60 34.88 -19.69
N GLN A 358 27.62 33.84 -20.54
CA GLN A 358 26.48 33.42 -21.35
C GLN A 358 25.48 32.52 -20.59
N TRP A 359 25.79 32.13 -19.36
CA TRP A 359 25.00 31.15 -18.60
C TRP A 359 24.66 31.67 -17.20
N THR A 360 23.49 31.29 -16.72
CA THR A 360 22.96 31.68 -15.42
C THR A 360 22.26 30.51 -14.73
N GLY A 361 21.73 30.76 -13.53
CA GLY A 361 21.14 29.75 -12.66
C GLY A 361 22.16 29.03 -11.77
N ARG A 362 21.64 28.28 -10.78
CA ARG A 362 22.44 27.64 -9.74
C ARG A 362 23.52 26.67 -10.26
N THR A 363 23.29 26.07 -11.42
CA THR A 363 24.19 25.09 -12.05
C THR A 363 24.61 25.47 -13.47
N CYS A 364 24.47 26.74 -13.85
CA CYS A 364 24.87 27.27 -15.18
C CYS A 364 24.19 26.57 -16.37
N GLN A 365 22.95 26.12 -16.17
CA GLN A 365 22.15 25.42 -17.18
C GLN A 365 21.21 26.34 -17.94
N LEU A 366 20.97 27.56 -17.43
CA LEU A 366 20.06 28.51 -18.04
C LEU A 366 20.87 29.43 -18.93
N ASP A 367 20.38 29.62 -20.15
CA ASP A 367 20.92 30.60 -21.07
C ASP A 367 20.66 32.01 -20.56
N THR A 368 21.68 32.88 -20.60
CA THR A 368 21.51 34.29 -20.23
C THR A 368 20.93 35.04 -21.41
N ASN A 369 19.88 35.82 -21.17
CA ASN A 369 19.35 36.68 -22.22
C ASN A 369 20.18 37.97 -22.32
N GLU A 370 21.14 38.05 -23.25
CA GLU A 370 21.96 39.26 -23.39
C GLU A 370 21.16 40.46 -23.92
N CYS A 371 20.05 40.23 -24.62
CA CYS A 371 19.18 41.29 -25.12
C CYS A 371 18.55 42.14 -24.00
N ASP A 372 18.31 41.54 -22.83
CA ASP A 372 17.75 42.26 -21.68
C ASP A 372 18.72 43.29 -21.09
N ARG A 373 20.03 43.15 -21.39
CA ARG A 373 21.08 44.06 -20.93
C ARG A 373 21.32 45.22 -21.90
N GLY A 374 20.63 45.25 -23.05
CA GLY A 374 20.74 46.31 -24.04
C GLY A 374 22.10 46.35 -24.76
N VAL A 375 22.68 45.18 -25.06
CA VAL A 375 23.98 45.07 -25.75
C VAL A 375 23.96 45.62 -27.19
N CYS A 376 22.83 45.49 -27.90
CA CYS A 376 22.68 46.01 -29.25
C CYS A 376 22.34 47.50 -29.24
N VAL A 377 23.26 48.36 -29.68
CA VAL A 377 23.11 49.82 -29.58
C VAL A 377 22.25 50.40 -30.72
N HIS A 378 22.66 50.16 -31.97
CA HIS A 378 21.96 50.65 -33.17
C HIS A 378 21.38 49.49 -34.00
N ALA A 379 20.61 48.63 -33.34
CA ALA A 379 19.95 47.49 -33.99
C ALA A 379 18.45 47.75 -34.23
N VAL A 380 17.92 47.07 -35.24
CA VAL A 380 16.49 46.94 -35.52
C VAL A 380 15.86 45.91 -34.58
N ALA A 381 16.58 44.83 -34.29
CA ALA A 381 16.17 43.79 -33.36
C ALA A 381 17.37 43.13 -32.67
N CYS A 382 17.15 42.63 -31.46
CA CYS A 382 18.08 41.75 -30.76
C CYS A 382 17.45 40.36 -30.65
N HIS A 383 18.23 39.33 -30.96
CA HIS A 383 17.83 37.94 -30.90
C HIS A 383 18.70 37.20 -29.90
N ASN A 384 18.08 36.67 -28.84
CA ASN A 384 18.76 35.80 -27.91
C ASN A 384 18.94 34.40 -28.50
N LEU A 385 20.15 33.86 -28.39
CA LEU A 385 20.54 32.54 -28.89
C LEU A 385 21.14 31.72 -27.74
N ILE A 386 21.15 30.39 -27.87
CA ILE A 386 21.77 29.57 -26.84
C ILE A 386 23.29 29.80 -26.84
N GLY A 387 23.83 30.33 -25.75
CA GLY A 387 25.24 30.67 -25.57
C GLY A 387 25.64 32.04 -26.14
N GLY A 388 24.69 32.91 -26.51
CA GLY A 388 24.98 34.28 -26.93
C GLY A 388 23.82 34.96 -27.66
N TYR A 389 24.12 35.94 -28.49
CA TYR A 389 23.09 36.77 -29.11
C TYR A 389 23.47 37.20 -30.53
N PHE A 390 22.47 37.70 -31.25
CA PHE A 390 22.63 38.29 -32.57
C PHE A 390 21.86 39.61 -32.67
N CYS A 391 22.54 40.66 -33.09
CA CYS A 391 21.95 41.97 -33.35
C CYS A 391 21.71 42.17 -34.85
N ASP A 392 20.48 42.49 -35.24
CA ASP A 392 20.16 42.90 -36.61
C ASP A 392 20.43 44.41 -36.76
N CYS A 393 21.58 44.79 -37.32
CA CYS A 393 22.02 46.18 -37.32
C CYS A 393 21.20 47.08 -38.25
N GLN A 394 20.94 48.32 -37.79
CA GLN A 394 20.35 49.35 -38.64
C GLN A 394 21.28 49.67 -39.83
N PRO A 395 20.74 50.08 -40.99
CA PRO A 395 21.56 50.49 -42.13
C PRO A 395 22.60 51.55 -41.74
N GLY A 396 23.87 51.30 -42.06
CA GLY A 396 24.97 52.19 -41.67
C GLY A 396 25.68 51.79 -40.36
N TRP A 397 25.25 50.73 -39.68
CA TRP A 397 25.91 50.17 -38.50
C TRP A 397 26.31 48.70 -38.72
N THR A 398 27.42 48.29 -38.12
CA THR A 398 28.01 46.94 -38.17
C THR A 398 28.65 46.60 -36.81
N GLY A 399 29.23 45.41 -36.68
CA GLY A 399 29.76 44.89 -35.41
C GLY A 399 28.78 43.95 -34.71
N GLN A 400 29.27 43.17 -33.74
CA GLN A 400 28.42 42.23 -32.98
C GLN A 400 27.34 42.97 -32.17
N ASP A 401 27.67 44.19 -31.71
CA ASP A 401 26.80 45.03 -30.87
C ASP A 401 26.15 46.19 -31.66
N CYS A 402 26.33 46.23 -32.98
CA CYS A 402 25.91 47.32 -33.86
C CYS A 402 26.41 48.70 -33.38
N ASP A 403 27.62 48.73 -32.86
CA ASP A 403 28.30 49.90 -32.30
C ASP A 403 29.34 50.50 -33.26
N ILE A 404 29.61 49.84 -34.38
CA ILE A 404 30.57 50.28 -35.39
C ILE A 404 29.81 50.98 -36.52
N THR A 405 30.15 52.23 -36.81
CA THR A 405 29.58 52.94 -37.96
C THR A 405 30.21 52.46 -39.28
N ASN A 406 29.38 52.04 -40.22
CA ASN A 406 29.74 51.68 -41.59
C ASN A 406 29.86 52.94 -42.48
N HIS A 407 30.74 53.86 -42.09
CA HIS A 407 31.14 55.00 -42.92
C HIS A 407 32.35 54.69 -43.80
N THR A 408 32.84 53.45 -43.80
CA THR A 408 34.16 53.14 -44.34
C THR A 408 34.18 53.10 -45.85
N CYS A 409 35.07 53.91 -46.41
CA CYS A 409 35.40 54.00 -47.83
C CYS A 409 36.09 52.76 -48.43
N GLN A 410 36.39 51.75 -47.62
CA GLN A 410 37.29 50.66 -47.98
C GLN A 410 36.67 49.74 -49.05
N GLY A 411 37.25 49.78 -50.26
CA GLY A 411 36.88 48.90 -51.39
C GLY A 411 35.58 49.25 -52.12
N LYS A 412 34.95 50.40 -51.83
CA LYS A 412 33.71 50.83 -52.49
C LYS A 412 33.95 51.55 -53.82
N CYS A 413 35.01 52.33 -53.94
CA CYS A 413 35.36 53.07 -55.16
C CYS A 413 36.36 52.29 -55.99
N GLN A 414 36.11 52.16 -57.29
CA GLN A 414 36.94 51.39 -58.22
C GLN A 414 37.89 52.30 -59.01
N ASN A 415 38.83 51.70 -59.73
CA ASN A 415 39.72 52.38 -60.70
C ASN A 415 40.55 53.54 -60.11
N GLY A 416 41.00 53.40 -58.86
CA GLY A 416 41.86 54.40 -58.20
C GLY A 416 41.12 55.67 -57.75
N ALA A 417 39.78 55.64 -57.69
CA ALA A 417 38.97 56.75 -57.22
C ALA A 417 39.17 57.05 -55.73
N VAL A 418 39.16 58.34 -55.40
CA VAL A 418 39.28 58.84 -54.02
C VAL A 418 37.92 58.79 -53.37
N CYS A 419 37.80 58.05 -52.28
CA CYS A 419 36.57 57.94 -51.53
C CYS A 419 36.55 58.96 -50.39
N GLU A 420 35.48 59.74 -50.27
CA GLU A 420 35.26 60.67 -49.18
C GLU A 420 34.05 60.25 -48.35
N GLU A 421 34.23 60.19 -47.03
CA GLU A 421 33.17 59.93 -46.06
C GLU A 421 32.27 61.18 -45.93
N SER A 422 30.96 60.96 -45.82
CA SER A 422 29.94 62.01 -45.69
C SER A 422 28.91 61.61 -44.64
N LEU A 423 28.15 62.58 -44.10
CA LEU A 423 27.15 62.35 -43.07
C LEU A 423 26.02 61.39 -43.50
N THR A 424 25.82 61.20 -44.80
CA THR A 424 24.81 60.29 -45.37
C THR A 424 25.41 59.04 -46.03
N GLY A 425 26.70 58.74 -45.82
CA GLY A 425 27.38 57.58 -46.42
C GLY A 425 28.79 57.91 -46.93
N TYR A 426 29.09 57.58 -48.17
CA TYR A 426 30.38 57.87 -48.82
C TYR A 426 30.15 58.33 -50.27
N ARG A 427 31.09 59.09 -50.84
CA ARG A 427 31.07 59.51 -52.24
C ARG A 427 32.42 59.21 -52.91
N CYS A 428 32.38 58.67 -54.14
CA CYS A 428 33.57 58.42 -54.94
C CYS A 428 33.86 59.60 -55.86
N GLN A 429 35.06 60.17 -55.77
CA GLN A 429 35.57 61.12 -56.75
C GLN A 429 36.31 60.36 -57.84
N CYS A 430 35.72 60.35 -59.03
CA CYS A 430 36.26 59.59 -60.16
C CYS A 430 37.46 60.29 -60.78
N PRO A 431 38.55 59.55 -61.07
CA PRO A 431 39.65 60.08 -61.84
C PRO A 431 39.21 60.34 -63.29
N PRO A 432 39.91 61.22 -64.03
CA PRO A 432 39.62 61.50 -65.42
C PRO A 432 39.48 60.22 -66.26
N GLY A 433 38.46 60.14 -67.11
CA GLY A 433 38.17 58.97 -67.94
C GLY A 433 37.31 57.89 -67.27
N PHE A 434 36.86 58.09 -66.03
CA PHE A 434 35.91 57.21 -65.34
C PHE A 434 34.67 57.97 -64.85
N THR A 435 33.51 57.32 -64.90
CA THR A 435 32.21 57.85 -64.50
C THR A 435 31.38 56.77 -63.78
N GLY A 436 30.24 57.16 -63.24
CA GLY A 436 29.36 56.31 -62.43
C GLY A 436 29.57 56.45 -60.92
N SER A 437 28.60 55.98 -60.13
CA SER A 437 28.54 56.18 -58.66
C SER A 437 29.70 55.54 -57.89
N TYR A 438 30.34 54.53 -58.47
CA TYR A 438 31.51 53.82 -57.92
C TYR A 438 32.75 53.99 -58.81
N CYS A 439 32.69 54.89 -59.80
CA CYS A 439 33.71 55.09 -60.83
C CYS A 439 34.02 53.82 -61.64
N GLN A 440 32.99 52.98 -61.82
CA GLN A 440 33.10 51.66 -62.44
C GLN A 440 33.07 51.70 -63.97
N THR A 441 32.60 52.79 -64.56
CA THR A 441 32.39 52.91 -66.01
C THR A 441 33.48 53.77 -66.63
N ARG A 442 34.06 53.37 -67.75
CA ARG A 442 34.97 54.22 -68.52
C ARG A 442 34.14 55.30 -69.23
N ALA A 443 34.44 56.57 -68.98
CA ALA A 443 33.71 57.70 -69.56
C ALA A 443 34.07 57.82 -71.05
N SER A 444 33.06 57.92 -71.93
CA SER A 444 33.28 58.10 -73.36
C SER A 444 33.53 59.58 -73.65
N HIS A 445 34.43 59.86 -74.59
CA HIS A 445 34.77 61.24 -74.98
C HIS A 445 33.62 61.91 -75.76
N CYS A 446 32.70 61.12 -76.31
CA CYS A 446 31.53 61.60 -77.04
C CYS A 446 30.31 61.92 -76.14
N ASP A 447 30.34 61.55 -74.85
CA ASP A 447 29.21 61.79 -73.90
C ASP A 447 28.96 63.28 -73.66
N SER A 448 29.97 64.13 -73.89
CA SER A 448 29.88 65.58 -73.79
C SER A 448 29.26 66.25 -75.04
N ALA A 449 28.85 65.47 -76.03
CA ALA A 449 28.34 65.91 -77.33
C ALA A 449 29.22 67.00 -78.00
N PRO A 450 30.51 66.73 -78.24
CA PRO A 450 31.46 67.75 -78.70
C PRO A 450 31.28 68.18 -80.16
N CYS A 451 30.47 67.48 -80.97
CA CYS A 451 30.25 67.79 -82.38
C CYS A 451 29.02 68.69 -82.56
N LEU A 452 29.20 69.85 -83.18
CA LEU A 452 28.17 70.85 -83.43
C LEU A 452 27.51 70.62 -84.80
N ASN A 453 26.44 71.37 -85.08
CA ASN A 453 25.74 71.38 -86.37
C ASN A 453 25.33 69.99 -86.91
N GLY A 454 25.00 69.06 -86.00
CA GLY A 454 24.57 67.70 -86.37
C GLY A 454 25.70 66.74 -86.75
N GLY A 455 26.96 67.07 -86.44
CA GLY A 455 28.10 66.19 -86.66
C GLY A 455 28.03 64.89 -85.84
N HIS A 456 28.49 63.78 -86.42
CA HIS A 456 28.52 62.49 -85.75
C HIS A 456 29.87 62.29 -85.03
N CYS A 457 29.83 62.11 -83.71
CA CYS A 457 31.01 61.86 -82.89
C CYS A 457 31.41 60.38 -82.94
N ALA A 458 32.66 60.09 -83.29
CA ALA A 458 33.26 58.77 -83.20
C ALA A 458 34.45 58.80 -82.23
N GLU A 459 34.62 57.72 -81.47
CA GLU A 459 35.78 57.54 -80.59
C GLU A 459 36.93 56.90 -81.38
N GLU A 460 38.05 57.60 -81.53
CA GLU A 460 39.26 57.06 -82.13
C GLU A 460 40.44 57.26 -81.16
N GLU A 461 41.01 56.11 -80.76
CA GLU A 461 42.11 55.81 -79.82
C GLU A 461 42.23 56.66 -78.53
N GLU A 462 42.20 57.99 -78.54
CA GLU A 462 42.25 58.85 -77.34
C GLU A 462 41.59 60.26 -77.52
N THR A 463 40.94 60.58 -78.66
CA THR A 463 40.26 61.88 -78.85
C THR A 463 38.96 61.76 -79.65
N PRO A 464 37.91 62.56 -79.33
CA PRO A 464 36.65 62.52 -80.09
C PRO A 464 36.86 63.12 -81.47
N GLN A 465 36.55 62.37 -82.54
CA GLN A 465 36.60 62.84 -83.92
C GLN A 465 35.19 63.09 -84.44
N CYS A 466 34.93 64.32 -84.89
CA CYS A 466 33.66 64.71 -85.46
C CYS A 466 33.63 64.51 -86.98
N HIS A 467 32.65 63.75 -87.46
CA HIS A 467 32.34 63.61 -88.87
C HIS A 467 31.31 64.65 -89.26
N CYS A 468 31.73 65.65 -90.04
CA CYS A 468 30.91 66.80 -90.37
C CYS A 468 29.98 66.57 -91.56
N PRO A 469 28.71 67.01 -91.47
CA PRO A 469 27.80 67.00 -92.60
C PRO A 469 28.24 67.98 -93.71
N LEU A 470 27.74 67.77 -94.93
CA LEU A 470 28.06 68.61 -96.09
C LEU A 470 27.79 70.10 -95.80
N GLY A 471 28.76 70.95 -96.14
CA GLY A 471 28.69 72.40 -95.88
C GLY A 471 29.30 72.84 -94.55
N TYR A 472 29.80 71.91 -93.73
CA TYR A 472 30.48 72.24 -92.46
C TYR A 472 31.89 71.63 -92.40
N SER A 473 32.83 72.35 -91.78
CA SER A 473 34.20 71.93 -91.51
C SER A 473 34.63 72.31 -90.09
N GLY A 474 35.88 72.04 -89.73
CA GLY A 474 36.40 72.25 -88.37
C GLY A 474 36.41 70.97 -87.54
N LYS A 475 37.09 71.01 -86.38
CA LYS A 475 37.28 69.81 -85.52
C LYS A 475 36.00 69.38 -84.82
N HIS A 476 35.06 70.32 -84.67
CA HIS A 476 33.76 70.15 -84.04
C HIS A 476 32.62 70.48 -85.01
N CYS A 477 32.89 70.55 -86.32
CA CYS A 477 31.91 70.95 -87.35
C CYS A 477 31.35 72.37 -87.16
N GLU A 478 32.16 73.25 -86.57
CA GLU A 478 31.82 74.61 -86.19
C GLU A 478 31.93 75.61 -87.34
N GLU A 479 32.70 75.30 -88.37
CA GLU A 479 32.94 76.16 -89.52
C GLU A 479 31.93 75.89 -90.62
N VAL A 480 31.44 76.94 -91.29
CA VAL A 480 30.55 76.82 -92.46
C VAL A 480 31.40 76.99 -93.73
N LEU A 481 31.37 76.01 -94.63
CA LEU A 481 32.07 76.04 -95.90
C LEU A 481 31.32 76.90 -96.93
N ASP A 482 31.96 77.98 -97.37
CA ASP A 482 31.52 78.75 -98.54
C ASP A 482 31.94 78.04 -99.83
N LEU A 483 30.98 77.32 -100.42
CA LEU A 483 31.17 76.56 -101.66
C LEU A 483 31.34 77.45 -102.91
N CYS A 484 31.24 78.78 -102.77
CA CYS A 484 31.47 79.75 -103.84
C CYS A 484 32.88 80.36 -103.82
N ASN A 485 33.81 79.84 -103.02
CA ASN A 485 35.19 80.32 -102.97
C ASN A 485 36.23 79.17 -103.01
N PRO A 486 37.00 79.01 -104.12
CA PRO A 486 36.99 79.84 -105.33
C PRO A 486 35.68 79.66 -106.13
N ASN A 487 35.22 80.73 -106.79
CA ASN A 487 33.94 80.72 -107.51
C ASN A 487 33.92 79.62 -108.59
N PRO A 488 33.10 78.56 -108.42
CA PRO A 488 33.02 77.47 -109.38
C PRO A 488 32.28 77.84 -110.67
N CYS A 489 31.56 78.97 -110.68
CA CYS A 489 30.78 79.42 -111.82
C CYS A 489 31.69 80.07 -112.87
N GLN A 490 31.60 79.57 -114.10
CA GLN A 490 32.40 80.06 -115.23
C GLN A 490 31.74 81.29 -115.88
N GLN A 491 32.48 81.98 -116.76
CA GLN A 491 32.03 83.19 -117.46
C GLN A 491 31.65 84.37 -116.55
N GLY A 492 32.19 84.40 -115.32
CA GLY A 492 31.92 85.46 -114.35
C GLY A 492 30.51 85.42 -113.77
N ALA A 493 29.81 84.28 -113.86
CA ALA A 493 28.48 84.11 -113.30
C ALA A 493 28.48 84.26 -111.75
N PRO A 494 27.46 84.94 -111.17
CA PRO A 494 27.29 85.00 -109.72
C PRO A 494 27.05 83.60 -109.13
N CYS A 495 27.74 83.30 -108.03
CA CYS A 495 27.56 82.07 -107.25
C CYS A 495 26.83 82.34 -105.94
N GLN A 496 25.92 81.44 -105.57
CA GLN A 496 25.26 81.44 -104.27
C GLN A 496 25.39 80.06 -103.62
N SER A 497 25.96 79.98 -102.41
CA SER A 497 25.95 78.76 -101.62
C SER A 497 24.56 78.47 -101.08
N THR A 498 24.18 77.20 -101.06
CA THR A 498 22.89 76.69 -100.59
C THR A 498 23.14 75.47 -99.69
N GLU A 499 22.16 75.09 -98.87
CA GLU A 499 22.28 73.99 -97.90
C GLU A 499 22.63 72.63 -98.54
N GLY A 500 22.41 72.46 -99.86
CA GLY A 500 22.74 71.25 -100.62
C GLY A 500 23.88 71.39 -101.64
N GLY A 501 24.63 72.50 -101.64
CA GLY A 501 25.70 72.74 -102.61
C GLY A 501 25.85 74.22 -102.99
N TYR A 502 26.17 74.50 -104.25
CA TYR A 502 26.21 75.87 -104.79
C TYR A 502 25.34 75.99 -106.05
N LEU A 503 24.86 77.20 -106.33
CA LEU A 503 24.07 77.54 -107.51
C LEU A 503 24.74 78.66 -108.29
N CYS A 504 24.92 78.46 -109.59
CA CYS A 504 25.43 79.46 -110.51
C CYS A 504 24.31 80.12 -111.30
N ALA A 505 24.25 81.45 -111.30
CA ALA A 505 23.31 82.23 -112.09
C ALA A 505 23.86 82.50 -113.50
N CYS A 506 23.57 81.62 -114.46
CA CYS A 506 24.18 81.70 -115.78
C CYS A 506 23.70 82.90 -116.61
N PRO A 507 24.62 83.63 -117.29
CA PRO A 507 24.26 84.72 -118.21
C PRO A 507 23.50 84.22 -119.44
N GLN A 508 22.78 85.11 -120.13
CA GLN A 508 21.98 84.74 -121.31
C GLN A 508 22.84 84.04 -122.37
N GLY A 509 22.36 82.88 -122.83
CA GLY A 509 23.07 82.03 -123.78
C GLY A 509 23.90 80.91 -123.15
N TYR A 510 23.95 80.78 -121.81
CA TYR A 510 24.63 79.68 -121.11
C TYR A 510 23.73 78.91 -120.13
N GLU A 511 24.00 77.63 -119.91
CA GLU A 511 23.31 76.74 -118.98
C GLU A 511 24.24 75.67 -118.34
N GLY A 512 23.70 74.89 -117.40
CA GLY A 512 24.45 73.89 -116.61
C GLY A 512 24.87 74.39 -115.22
N LYS A 513 25.30 73.46 -114.34
CA LYS A 513 25.63 73.77 -112.92
C LYS A 513 26.76 74.77 -112.74
N GLU A 514 27.72 74.81 -113.67
CA GLU A 514 28.88 75.71 -113.66
C GLU A 514 28.84 76.76 -114.79
N CYS A 515 27.71 76.86 -115.53
CA CYS A 515 27.53 77.79 -116.67
C CYS A 515 28.52 77.61 -117.83
N LEU A 516 28.93 76.36 -118.07
CA LEU A 516 29.86 75.99 -119.15
C LEU A 516 29.18 75.75 -120.50
N SER A 517 27.92 75.30 -120.51
CA SER A 517 27.24 74.88 -121.74
C SER A 517 26.55 76.06 -122.41
N LEU A 518 26.55 76.13 -123.74
CA LEU A 518 25.77 77.12 -124.50
C LEU A 518 24.31 76.68 -124.59
N LYS A 519 23.40 77.63 -124.40
CA LYS A 519 21.95 77.42 -124.45
C LYS A 519 21.48 77.41 -125.89
N ASP A 520 20.97 76.27 -126.36
CA ASP A 520 20.62 76.06 -127.77
C ASP A 520 19.39 76.90 -128.17
N THR A 521 19.56 77.80 -129.13
CA THR A 521 18.49 78.66 -129.66
C THR A 521 18.09 78.17 -131.06
N CYS A 522 17.15 77.22 -131.11
CA CYS A 522 16.47 76.82 -132.34
C CYS A 522 15.49 77.89 -132.83
#